data_AF-A0A7S1U5D3-F1
#
_entry.id   AF-A0A7S1U5D3-F1
#
_cell.length_a   1.000
_cell.length_b   1.000
_cell.length_c   1.000
_cell.angle_alpha   90.00
_cell.angle_beta   90.00
_cell.angle_gamma   90.00
#
_symmetry.space_group_name_H-M   'P 1'
#
loop_
_entity.id
_entity.type
_entity.pdbx_description
1 polymer ?
#
loop_
_entity_poly.entity_id
_entity_poly.type
_entity_poly.pdbx_seq_one_letter_code
_entity_poly.pdbx_strand_id
1 'polypeptide(L)'
;PLLHDLAHFQLEGVKFCLQAPREGVALIADDMGLGKTIQALACAAAYGNEWPLLILCPTSAKWHWKDEVLRWLGLGGDGGKPRVGQAAAEQQQQQQQQQQ
;
A
#
# COMPACT_ATOMS: atom_id res chain seq x y z
N PRO A 1 4.21 3.41 6.85
CA PRO A 1 4.38 4.60 5.97
C PRO A 1 3.06 4.94 5.24
N LEU A 2 2.62 4.11 4.31
CA LEU A 2 1.50 4.38 3.40
C LEU A 2 0.18 4.85 4.04
N LEU A 3 -0.27 4.23 5.13
CA LEU A 3 -1.57 4.56 5.74
C LEU A 3 -1.61 5.98 6.32
N HIS A 4 -0.47 6.57 6.68
CA HIS A 4 -0.40 7.94 7.20
C HIS A 4 -0.48 9.01 6.10
N ASP A 5 -0.25 8.62 4.85
CA ASP A 5 -0.25 9.53 3.70
C ASP A 5 -1.61 9.58 2.98
N LEU A 6 -2.59 8.76 3.42
CA LEU A 6 -3.93 8.74 2.85
C LEU A 6 -4.77 9.91 3.37
N ALA A 7 -5.45 10.60 2.45
CA ALA A 7 -6.51 11.53 2.83
C ALA A 7 -7.68 10.78 3.48
N HIS A 8 -8.49 11.47 4.30
CA HIS A 8 -9.61 10.85 5.02
C HIS A 8 -10.55 10.05 4.12
N PHE A 9 -10.95 10.59 2.96
CA PHE A 9 -11.84 9.90 2.04
C PHE A 9 -11.19 8.66 1.41
N GLN A 10 -9.88 8.67 1.22
CA GLN A 10 -9.14 7.53 0.68
C GLN A 10 -9.09 6.39 1.71
N LEU A 11 -8.91 6.74 2.99
CA LEU A 11 -8.95 5.76 4.07
C LEU A 11 -10.34 5.08 4.16
N GLU A 12 -11.43 5.82 3.94
CA GLU A 12 -12.77 5.22 3.88
C GLU A 12 -12.91 4.27 2.69
N GLY A 13 -12.37 4.60 1.51
CA GLY A 13 -12.32 3.68 0.37
C GLY A 13 -11.54 2.39 0.65
N VAL A 14 -10.44 2.49 1.41
CA VAL A 14 -9.67 1.31 1.85
C VAL A 14 -10.47 0.46 2.83
N LYS A 15 -11.09 1.07 3.84
CA LYS A 15 -11.96 0.36 4.80
C LYS A 15 -13.10 -0.36 4.09
N PHE A 16 -13.74 0.30 3.13
CA PHE A 16 -14.79 -0.29 2.31
C PHE A 16 -14.33 -1.58 1.61
N CYS A 17 -13.12 -1.58 1.04
CA CYS A 17 -12.55 -2.76 0.40
C CYS A 17 -12.22 -3.89 1.39
N LEU A 18 -11.64 -3.56 2.55
CA LEU A 18 -11.27 -4.54 3.57
C LEU A 18 -12.49 -5.14 4.30
N GLN A 19 -13.59 -4.40 4.39
CA GLN A 19 -14.84 -4.84 5.02
C GLN A 19 -15.81 -5.49 4.04
N ALA A 20 -15.41 -5.66 2.77
CA ALA A 20 -16.27 -6.26 1.76
C ALA A 20 -16.68 -7.69 2.15
N PRO A 21 -17.93 -8.13 1.87
CA PRO A 21 -18.42 -9.47 2.23
C PRO A 21 -17.57 -10.62 1.67
N ARG A 22 -16.91 -10.36 0.53
CA ARG A 22 -15.85 -11.19 -0.01
C ARG A 22 -14.57 -10.39 0.20
N GLU A 23 -13.81 -10.77 1.23
CA GLU A 23 -12.62 -10.07 1.72
C GLU A 23 -11.77 -9.52 0.57
N GLY A 24 -11.63 -8.18 0.50
CA GLY A 24 -10.80 -7.51 -0.48
C GLY A 24 -11.40 -7.38 -1.90
N VAL A 25 -12.56 -7.97 -2.17
CA VAL A 25 -13.25 -7.84 -3.46
C VAL A 25 -14.17 -6.62 -3.45
N ALA A 26 -13.72 -5.52 -4.06
CA ALA A 26 -14.48 -4.28 -4.13
C ALA A 26 -14.25 -3.52 -5.46
N LEU A 27 -15.20 -2.63 -5.78
CA LEU A 27 -15.07 -1.67 -6.87
C LEU A 27 -14.94 -0.26 -6.28
N ILE A 28 -13.77 0.36 -6.49
CA ILE A 28 -13.53 1.76 -6.10
C ILE A 28 -13.81 2.63 -7.33
N ALA A 29 -14.92 3.36 -7.31
CA ALA A 29 -15.43 4.15 -8.43
C ALA A 29 -15.43 5.66 -8.19
N ASP A 30 -14.53 6.15 -7.33
CA ASP A 30 -14.34 7.58 -7.06
C ASP A 30 -14.01 8.37 -8.33
N ASP A 31 -14.24 9.68 -8.30
CA ASP A 31 -13.90 10.59 -9.40
C ASP A 31 -12.41 10.54 -9.79
N MET A 32 -12.13 10.93 -11.03
CA MET A 32 -10.77 11.02 -11.55
C MET A 32 -9.94 12.02 -10.73
N GLY A 33 -8.69 11.66 -10.41
CA GLY A 33 -7.79 12.50 -9.62
C GLY A 33 -7.84 12.29 -8.10
N LEU A 34 -8.83 11.53 -7.58
CA LEU A 34 -8.95 11.26 -6.14
C LEU A 34 -7.99 10.19 -5.58
N GLY A 35 -7.05 9.69 -6.39
CA GLY A 35 -6.04 8.75 -5.90
C GLY A 35 -6.54 7.32 -5.69
N LYS A 36 -7.39 6.81 -6.59
CA LYS A 36 -7.80 5.40 -6.58
C LYS A 36 -6.61 4.43 -6.61
N THR A 37 -5.51 4.80 -7.26
CA THR A 37 -4.28 4.01 -7.30
C THR A 37 -3.69 3.78 -5.91
N ILE A 38 -3.52 4.85 -5.11
CA ILE A 38 -2.95 4.72 -3.76
C ILE A 38 -3.92 3.97 -2.83
N GLN A 39 -5.24 4.15 -2.99
CA GLN A 39 -6.23 3.35 -2.27
C GLN A 39 -6.08 1.85 -2.58
N ALA A 40 -5.98 1.48 -3.86
CA ALA A 40 -5.80 0.08 -4.27
C ALA A 40 -4.50 -0.53 -3.71
N LEU A 41 -3.40 0.22 -3.73
CA LEU A 41 -2.13 -0.22 -3.14
C LEU A 41 -2.22 -0.36 -1.61
N ALA A 42 -2.98 0.52 -0.94
CA ALA A 42 -3.26 0.40 0.49
C ALA A 42 -4.03 -0.86 0.84
N CYS A 43 -5.06 -1.18 0.05
CA CYS A 43 -5.80 -2.42 0.19
C CYS A 43 -4.87 -3.63 0.02
N ALA A 44 -4.07 -3.66 -1.05
CA ALA A 44 -3.13 -4.75 -1.31
C ALA A 44 -2.08 -4.92 -0.20
N ALA A 45 -1.59 -3.83 0.39
CA ALA A 45 -0.63 -3.87 1.47
C ALA A 45 -1.19 -4.52 2.75
N ALA A 46 -2.51 -4.50 2.97
CA ALA A 46 -3.15 -5.17 4.09
C ALA A 46 -3.07 -6.71 3.96
N TYR A 47 -2.97 -7.23 2.73
CA TYR A 47 -2.85 -8.67 2.43
C TYR A 47 -1.39 -9.10 2.27
N GLY A 48 -0.49 -8.62 3.14
CA GLY A 48 0.96 -8.85 3.07
C GLY A 48 1.40 -10.33 3.02
N ASN A 49 0.57 -11.25 3.51
CA ASN A 49 0.85 -12.69 3.49
C ASN A 49 0.47 -13.38 2.16
N GLU A 50 -0.27 -12.70 1.27
CA GLU A 50 -0.81 -13.25 0.01
C GLU A 50 0.00 -12.83 -1.22
N TRP A 51 1.18 -12.24 -1.01
CA TRP A 51 2.08 -11.87 -2.09
C TRP A 51 2.54 -13.08 -2.90
N PRO A 52 2.70 -12.95 -4.24
CA PRO A 52 2.93 -11.71 -5.00
C PRO A 52 1.69 -10.92 -5.45
N LEU A 53 1.82 -9.59 -5.58
CA LEU A 53 0.78 -8.70 -6.12
C LEU A 53 0.78 -8.68 -7.67
N LEU A 54 -0.38 -8.95 -8.28
CA LEU A 54 -0.61 -8.78 -9.72
C LEU A 54 -1.48 -7.55 -9.99
N ILE A 55 -0.97 -6.60 -10.77
CA ILE A 55 -1.70 -5.42 -11.23
C ILE A 55 -1.96 -5.54 -12.73
N LEU A 56 -3.24 -5.56 -13.11
CA LEU A 56 -3.66 -5.50 -14.51
C LEU A 56 -4.08 -4.07 -14.84
N CYS A 57 -3.46 -3.48 -15.87
CA CYS A 57 -3.74 -2.12 -16.29
C CYS A 57 -3.58 -1.96 -17.81
N PRO A 58 -4.19 -0.93 -18.43
CA PRO A 58 -3.90 -0.55 -19.81
C PRO A 58 -2.42 -0.21 -19.99
N THR A 59 -1.87 -0.45 -21.20
CA THR A 59 -0.47 -0.18 -21.51
C THR A 59 -0.02 1.24 -21.15
N SER A 60 -0.89 2.23 -21.35
CA SER A 60 -0.61 3.64 -21.03
C SER A 60 -0.41 3.91 -19.53
N ALA A 61 -1.00 3.10 -18.65
CA ALA A 61 -0.91 3.26 -17.20
C ALA A 61 0.23 2.44 -16.56
N LYS A 62 0.90 1.57 -17.32
CA LYS A 62 1.92 0.63 -16.81
C LYS A 62 3.02 1.33 -16.01
N TRP A 63 3.56 2.43 -16.55
CA TRP A 63 4.65 3.16 -15.90
C TRP A 63 4.17 3.91 -14.66
N HIS A 64 2.99 4.51 -14.72
CA HIS A 64 2.37 5.15 -13.56
C HIS A 64 2.19 4.15 -12.40
N TRP A 65 1.68 2.95 -12.66
CA TRP A 65 1.55 1.91 -11.64
C TRP A 65 2.90 1.48 -11.07
N LYS A 66 3.94 1.34 -11.91
CA LYS A 66 5.29 1.01 -11.45
C LYS A 66 5.79 2.08 -10.47
N ASP A 67 5.68 3.35 -10.84
CA ASP A 67 6.19 4.46 -10.04
C ASP A 67 5.44 4.57 -8.70
N GLU A 68 4.12 4.42 -8.73
CA GLU A 68 3.30 4.40 -7.51
C GLU A 68 3.68 3.21 -6.61
N VAL A 69 3.82 2.00 -7.14
CA VAL A 69 4.26 0.82 -6.36
C VAL A 69 5.62 1.06 -5.70
N LEU A 70 6.60 1.58 -6.45
CA LEU A 70 7.94 1.84 -5.92
C LEU A 70 7.91 2.92 -4.83
N ARG A 71 7.17 4.00 -5.07
CA ARG A 71 7.00 5.12 -4.14
C ARG A 71 6.36 4.67 -2.83
N TRP A 72 5.33 3.85 -2.91
CA TRP A 72 4.41 3.62 -1.81
C TRP A 72 4.66 2.31 -1.05
N LEU A 73 5.11 1.26 -1.73
CA LEU A 73 5.35 -0.06 -1.13
C LEU A 73 6.83 -0.32 -0.83
N GLY A 74 7.74 0.51 -1.35
CA GLY A 74 9.17 0.45 -1.02
C GLY A 74 9.81 -0.90 -1.38
N LEU A 75 9.42 -1.49 -2.51
CA LEU A 75 9.94 -2.79 -2.96
C LEU A 75 11.41 -2.67 -3.37
N GLY A 76 12.33 -3.10 -2.50
CA GLY A 76 13.77 -3.19 -2.77
C GLY A 76 14.31 -4.59 -2.53
N GLY A 77 15.10 -5.11 -3.47
CA GLY A 77 16.00 -6.27 -3.34
C GLY A 77 15.40 -7.68 -3.22
N ASP A 78 14.27 -7.83 -2.52
CA ASP A 78 13.99 -9.08 -1.79
C ASP A 78 12.79 -9.87 -2.37
N GLY A 79 12.59 -9.80 -3.69
CA GLY A 79 11.51 -10.57 -4.35
C GLY A 79 10.10 -9.97 -4.21
N GLY A 80 10.00 -8.67 -3.95
CA GLY A 80 8.76 -7.92 -4.15
C GLY A 80 7.79 -7.86 -2.98
N LYS A 81 8.18 -8.24 -1.74
CA LYS A 81 7.34 -8.00 -0.55
C LYS A 81 7.47 -6.55 -0.04
N PRO A 82 6.35 -5.85 0.29
CA PRO A 82 6.38 -4.54 0.91
C PRO A 82 7.07 -4.60 2.27
N ARG A 83 8.00 -3.68 2.52
CA ARG A 83 8.63 -3.49 3.83
C ARG A 83 7.67 -2.71 4.75
N VAL A 84 6.47 -3.23 4.97
CA VAL A 84 5.53 -2.64 5.92
C VAL A 84 5.99 -3.05 7.33
N GLY A 85 6.70 -2.15 8.02
CA GLY A 85 6.90 -2.23 9.48
C GLY A 85 8.34 -2.40 10.01
N GLN A 86 9.36 -2.61 9.18
CA GLN A 86 10.72 -2.85 9.69
C GLN A 86 11.50 -1.56 10.04
N ALA A 87 11.33 -0.48 9.28
CA ALA A 87 12.03 0.78 9.57
C ALA A 87 11.62 1.42 10.91
N ALA A 88 10.37 1.23 11.34
CA ALA A 88 9.88 1.74 12.62
C ALA A 88 10.39 0.92 13.82
N ALA A 89 10.53 -0.40 13.66
CA ALA A 89 11.08 -1.28 14.68
C ALA A 89 12.60 -1.07 14.88
N GLU A 90 13.35 -0.84 13.79
CA GLU A 90 14.80 -0.57 13.84
C GLU A 90 15.14 0.76 14.52
N GLN A 91 14.32 1.82 14.31
CA GLN A 91 14.53 3.12 14.96
C GLN A 91 14.29 3.09 16.46
N GLN A 92 13.27 2.35 16.94
CA GLN A 92 13.04 2.17 18.38
C GLN A 92 14.15 1.35 19.05
N GLN A 93 14.68 0.34 18.36
CA GLN A 93 15.78 -0.48 18.87
C GLN A 93 17.10 0.30 18.93
N GLN A 94 17.38 1.16 17.94
CA GLN A 94 18.54 2.07 17.97
C GLN A 94 18.40 3.17 19.03
N GLN A 95 17.20 3.72 19.25
CA GLN A 95 16.96 4.68 20.34
C GLN A 95 17.12 4.07 21.73
N GLN A 96 16.72 2.80 21.93
CA GLN A 96 16.94 2.09 23.18
C GLN A 96 18.43 1.74 23.41
N GLN A 97 19.19 1.45 22.35
CA GLN A 97 20.63 1.18 22.47
C GLN A 97 21.48 2.44 22.68
N GLN A 98 21.01 3.63 22.28
CA GLN A 98 21.70 4.90 22.56
C GLN A 98 21.36 5.48 23.94
N GLN A 99 20.38 4.92 24.64
CA GLN A 99 19.98 5.30 26.00
C GLN A 99 20.48 4.31 27.08
N GLN A 100 21.30 3.32 26.69
CA GLN A 100 22.09 2.46 27.58
C GLN A 100 23.57 2.75 27.41
#